data_AF-A0A1Z5YVX8-F1
#
_entry.id   AF-A0A1Z5YVX8-F1
#
_cell.length_a   1.000
_cell.length_b   1.000
_cell.length_c   1.000
_cell.angle_alpha   90.00
_cell.angle_beta   90.00
_cell.angle_gamma   90.00
#
_symmetry.space_group_name_H-M   'P 1'
#
loop_
_entity.id
_entity.type
_entity.pdbx_description
1 polymer ?
#
loop_
_entity_poly.entity_id
_entity_poly.type
_entity_poly.pdbx_seq_one_letter_code
_entity_poly.pdbx_strand_id
1 'polypeptide(L)' 'MHTLLTPQQIEQAAKENGLSMQQVCVSAGVAFSTFTRWRQKKTEPRIGIYRRLVNAAFKQSDGEGMAA' A
#
# COMPACT_ATOMS: atom_id res chain seq x y z
N MET A 1 -5.88 -3.01 -20.65
CA MET A 1 -5.47 -1.75 -20.00
C MET A 1 -5.29 -2.04 -18.52
N HIS A 2 -4.06 -2.03 -17.98
CA HIS A 2 -3.86 -2.17 -16.53
C HIS A 2 -4.03 -0.80 -15.88
N THR A 3 -5.21 -0.55 -15.32
CA THR A 3 -5.50 0.67 -14.57
C THR A 3 -4.72 0.65 -13.25
N LEU A 4 -3.88 1.67 -13.01
CA LEU A 4 -3.18 1.81 -11.74
C LEU A 4 -4.19 2.06 -10.62
N LEU A 5 -4.02 1.35 -9.51
CA LEU A 5 -4.84 1.54 -8.31
C LEU A 5 -4.75 2.98 -7.79
N THR A 6 -5.88 3.58 -7.46
CA THR A 6 -5.96 4.87 -6.79
C THR A 6 -5.58 4.72 -5.31
N PRO A 7 -5.23 5.84 -4.62
CA PRO A 7 -5.01 5.81 -3.17
C PRO A 7 -6.17 5.20 -2.39
N GLN A 8 -7.41 5.49 -2.80
CA GLN A 8 -8.61 4.94 -2.16
C GLN A 8 -8.73 3.44 -2.35
N GLN A 9 -8.37 2.92 -3.53
CA GLN A 9 -8.38 1.47 -3.77
C GLN A 9 -7.32 0.75 -2.94
N ILE A 10 -6.15 1.36 -2.75
CA ILE A 10 -5.10 0.80 -1.88
C ILE A 10 -5.53 0.84 -0.40
N GLU A 11 -6.17 1.92 0.04
CA GLU A 11 -6.71 2.05 1.40
C GLU A 11 -7.83 1.03 1.66
N GLN A 12 -8.69 0.81 0.67
CA GLN A 12 -9.74 -0.21 0.73
C GLN A 12 -9.13 -1.62 0.78
N ALA A 13 -8.16 -1.93 -0.07
CA ALA A 13 -7.47 -3.23 -0.05
C ALA A 13 -6.75 -3.45 1.29
N ALA A 14 -6.06 -2.45 1.82
CA ALA A 14 -5.44 -2.53 3.14
C ALA A 14 -6.47 -2.86 4.23
N LYS A 15 -7.63 -2.19 4.21
CA LYS A 15 -8.71 -2.43 5.16
C LYS A 15 -9.31 -3.82 5.03
N GLU A 16 -9.48 -4.33 3.81
CA GLU A 16 -9.93 -5.71 3.54
C GLU A 16 -8.95 -6.76 4.10
N ASN A 17 -7.66 -6.42 4.13
CA ASN A 17 -6.61 -7.21 4.77
C ASN A 17 -6.41 -6.88 6.27
N GLY A 18 -7.32 -6.14 6.90
CA GLY A 18 -7.22 -5.79 8.32
C GLY A 18 -6.04 -4.87 8.68
N LEU A 19 -5.43 -4.22 7.69
CA LEU A 19 -4.30 -3.31 7.85
C LEU A 19 -4.76 -1.85 7.85
N SER A 20 -4.15 -1.05 8.71
CA SER A 20 -4.23 0.41 8.61
C SER A 20 -3.25 0.93 7.55
N MET A 21 -3.59 2.04 6.88
CA MET A 21 -2.66 2.67 5.94
C MET A 21 -1.35 3.12 6.59
N GLN A 22 -1.35 3.37 7.90
CA GLN A 22 -0.12 3.68 8.64
C GLN A 22 0.80 2.45 8.68
N GLN A 23 0.27 1.26 8.97
CA GLN A 23 1.03 0.00 8.92
C GLN A 23 1.54 -0.29 7.50
N VAL A 24 0.70 -0.10 6.48
CA VAL A 24 1.11 -0.26 5.07
C VAL A 24 2.26 0.68 4.71
N CYS A 25 2.18 1.95 5.11
CA CYS A 25 3.24 2.93 4.87
C CYS A 25 4.55 2.55 5.57
N VAL A 26 4.48 2.09 6.83
CA VAL A 26 5.64 1.58 7.58
C VAL A 26 6.27 0.39 6.86
N SER A 27 5.47 -0.62 6.49
CA SER A 27 5.94 -1.81 5.76
C SER A 27 6.52 -1.46 4.38
N ALA A 28 6.00 -0.43 3.72
CA ALA A 28 6.51 0.06 2.44
C ALA A 28 7.78 0.93 2.57
N GLY A 29 8.17 1.33 3.78
CA GLY A 29 9.24 2.31 4.00
C GLY A 29 8.90 3.69 3.41
N VAL A 30 7.63 4.10 3.53
CA VAL A 30 7.09 5.35 3.01
C VAL A 30 6.55 6.16 4.17
N ALA A 31 6.88 7.46 4.24
CA ALA A 31 6.29 8.32 5.24
C ALA A 31 4.79 8.47 5.00
N PHE A 32 3.97 8.38 6.06
CA PHE A 32 2.52 8.50 5.94
C PHE A 32 2.10 9.83 5.29
N SER A 33 2.82 10.92 5.55
CA SER A 33 2.58 12.23 4.94
C SER A 33 2.75 12.23 3.40
N THR A 34 3.60 11.36 2.86
CA THR A 34 3.74 11.15 1.41
C THR A 34 2.46 10.54 0.83
N PHE A 35 1.90 9.54 1.51
CA PHE A 35 0.62 8.95 1.12
C PHE A 35 -0.53 9.97 1.23
N THR A 36 -0.58 10.76 2.30
CA THR A 36 -1.61 11.79 2.47
C THR A 36 -1.57 12.84 1.35
N ARG A 37 -0.39 13.30 0.93
CA ARG A 37 -0.25 14.25 -0.20
C ARG A 37 -0.72 13.61 -1.52
N TRP A 38 -0.41 12.34 -1.73
CA TRP A 38 -0.91 11.60 -2.89
C TRP A 38 -2.43 11.44 -2.88
N ARG A 39 -3.01 11.06 -1.74
CA ARG A 39 -4.47 10.98 -1.55
C ARG A 39 -5.17 12.31 -1.85
N GLN A 40 -4.55 13.44 -1.48
CA GLN A 40 -5.05 14.78 -1.77
C GLN A 40 -4.84 15.24 -3.23
N LYS A 41 -4.35 14.36 -4.12
CA LYS A 41 -3.97 14.69 -5.52
C LYS A 41 -2.95 15.83 -5.64
N LYS A 42 -2.19 16.11 -4.58
CA LYS A 42 -1.14 17.16 -4.60
C LYS A 42 0.14 16.68 -5.27
N THR A 43 0.39 15.38 -5.26
CA THR A 43 1.61 14.75 -5.79
C THR A 43 1.30 13.37 -6.32
N GLU A 44 1.92 12.98 -7.43
CA GLU A 44 1.92 11.59 -7.87
C GLU A 44 3.11 10.83 -7.25
N PRO A 45 2.91 9.59 -6.78
CA PRO A 45 3.98 8.78 -6.25
C PRO A 45 4.85 8.32 -7.42
N ARG A 46 6.16 8.27 -7.18
CA ARG A 46 7.05 7.56 -8.10
C ARG A 46 6.63 6.11 -8.21
N ILE A 47 6.81 5.49 -9.38
CA ILE A 47 6.43 4.10 -9.64
C ILE A 47 6.97 3.11 -8.59
N GLY A 48 8.18 3.35 -8.06
CA GLY A 48 8.77 2.54 -6.99
C GLY A 48 8.11 2.72 -5.61
N ILE A 49 7.54 3.89 -5.31
CA ILE A 49 6.73 4.10 -4.09
C ILE A 49 5.38 3.44 -4.26
N TYR A 50 4.75 3.62 -5.43
CA TYR A 50 3.49 2.99 -5.78
C TYR A 50 3.55 1.47 -5.60
N ARG A 51 4.54 0.80 -6.22
CA ARG A 51 4.71 -0.65 -6.12
C ARG A 51 4.87 -1.13 -4.68
N ARG A 52 5.62 -0.41 -3.85
CA ARG A 52 5.82 -0.77 -2.44
C ARG A 52 4.54 -0.66 -1.63
N LEU A 53 3.75 0.40 -1.84
CA LEU A 53 2.46 0.58 -1.16
C LEU A 53 1.44 -0.49 -1.57
N VAL A 54 1.35 -0.79 -2.87
CA VAL A 54 0.49 -1.87 -3.36
C VAL A 54 0.94 -3.20 -2.76
N ASN A 55 2.21 -3.57 -2.89
CA ASN A 55 2.70 -4.82 -2.32
C ASN A 55 2.40 -4.92 -0.82
N ALA A 56 2.64 -3.85 -0.05
CA ALA A 56 2.37 -3.84 1.40
C ALA A 56 0.87 -3.90 1.74
N ALA A 57 -0.02 -3.35 0.92
CA ALA A 57 -1.47 -3.38 1.15
C ALA A 57 -2.08 -4.76 0.85
N PHE A 58 -1.49 -5.52 -0.08
CA PHE A 58 -1.96 -6.86 -0.48
C PHE A 58 -1.17 -8.01 0.16
N LYS A 59 -0.09 -7.74 0.93
CA LYS A 59 0.69 -8.78 1.62
C LYS A 59 0.00 -9.24 2.92
N GLN A 60 -1.08 -10.00 2.78
CA GLN A 60 -1.52 -11.00 3.77
C GLN A 60 -1.87 -12.31 3.04
N SER A 61 -0.89 -12.92 2.38
CA SER A 61 -0.96 -14.30 1.88
C SER A 61 0.44 -14.92 1.72
N ASP A 62 1.36 -14.65 2.64
CA ASP A 62 2.65 -15.37 2.75
C ASP A 62 2.85 -15.81 4.21
N GLY A 63 1.82 -16.49 4.73
CA GLY A 63 1.78 -17.10 6.06
C GLY A 63 1.55 -18.60 5.98
N GLU A 64 2.14 -19.30 5.01
CA GLU A 64 2.22 -20.76 5.03
C GLU A 64 3.58 -21.19 4.44
N GLY A 65 4.50 -21.46 5.35
CA GLY A 65 5.90 -21.78 5.05
C GLY A 65 6.82 -21.75 6.27
N MET A 66 6.27 -21.89 7.48
CA MET A 66 7.02 -22.35 8.65
C MET A 66 6.73 -23.85 8.76
N ALA A 67 7.54 -24.67 8.10
CA ALA A 67 7.50 -26.12 8.28
C ALA A 67 8.91 -26.70 8.09
N ALA A 68 9.36 -27.32 9.20
CA ALA A 68 10.53 -28.18 9.41
C ALA A 68 11.92 -27.53 9.41
#